data_AF-A0A4Y5YNB6-F1
#
_entry.id   AF-A0A4Y5YNB6-F1
#
_cell.length_a   1.000
_cell.length_b   1.000
_cell.length_c   1.000
_cell.angle_alpha   90.00
_cell.angle_beta   90.00
_cell.angle_gamma   90.00
#
_symmetry.space_group_name_H-M   'P 1'
#
loop_
_entity.id
_entity.type
_entity.pdbx_description
1 polymer ?
#
loop_
_entity_poly.entity_id
_entity_poly.type
_entity_poly.pdbx_seq_one_letter_code
_entity_poly.pdbx_strand_id
1 'polypeptide(L)'
;MLDAEESVELQALQARAYGRAGALSEAEAARLRELEAGRTRRAEPPAPTAAEPRSAHTDPAASSVVEGDGASVSEEAIATGTTRVDSALAALRQHWRLAVAIAAAFAVVGVVLGWLIFADRGPAPMQLTAQQEEWQSAIVASGGFDPGSVRAMTQEEGVVIWFATKNESADVCLVLGHEDVTAPACTTREQARILGVNATLTKPVEQNQNYDVQAQMFLTQDGEPAVITRSYITSPQSSSMFASPEEAEAATTLAEQTGLDRRTIQVVGYDDQVPIWTGIDASTQRYCLVYDGSMPDPPMACDDGQMLADADRTLALDVVDDGETTRYEYQFGYGQQYLTVTRGWESDDAAGE
;
A
#
# COMPACT_ATOMS: atom_id res chain seq x y z
N MET A 1 -3.20 -13.16 -37.77
CA MET A 1 -2.08 -13.72 -37.00
C MET A 1 -0.91 -12.94 -37.55
N LEU A 2 -0.25 -12.11 -36.75
CA LEU A 2 0.97 -11.48 -37.25
C LEU A 2 1.95 -12.61 -37.52
N ASP A 3 2.58 -12.60 -38.68
CA ASP A 3 3.65 -13.55 -38.94
C ASP A 3 4.87 -13.24 -38.03
N ALA A 4 5.86 -14.14 -38.04
CA ALA A 4 7.03 -13.98 -37.19
C ALA A 4 7.80 -12.68 -37.50
N GLU A 5 7.78 -12.24 -38.76
CA GLU A 5 8.49 -11.05 -39.22
C GLU A 5 7.75 -9.77 -38.78
N GLU A 6 6.43 -9.74 -38.93
CA GLU A 6 5.55 -8.67 -38.46
C GLU A 6 5.60 -8.49 -36.93
N SER A 7 5.78 -9.58 -36.18
CA SER A 7 5.92 -9.53 -34.73
C SER A 7 7.23 -8.90 -34.27
N VAL A 8 8.32 -9.13 -35.02
CA VAL A 8 9.63 -8.52 -34.79
C VAL A 8 9.60 -7.05 -35.21
N GLU A 9 8.96 -6.73 -36.34
CA GLU A 9 8.76 -5.35 -36.80
C GLU A 9 7.98 -4.52 -35.77
N LEU A 10 6.90 -5.08 -35.20
CA LEU A 10 6.12 -4.45 -34.13
C LEU A 10 7.00 -4.10 -32.91
N GLN A 11 7.78 -5.07 -32.41
CA GLN A 11 8.65 -4.83 -31.24
C GLN A 11 9.71 -3.75 -31.52
N ALA A 12 10.30 -3.76 -32.72
CA ALA A 12 11.30 -2.77 -33.12
C ALA A 12 10.70 -1.36 -33.27
N LEU A 13 9.44 -1.25 -33.72
CA LEU A 13 8.73 0.03 -33.80
C LEU A 13 8.29 0.52 -32.41
N GLN A 14 7.82 -0.36 -31.52
CA GLN A 14 7.46 -0.01 -30.14
C GLN A 14 8.67 0.44 -29.32
N ALA A 15 9.81 -0.25 -29.45
CA ALA A 15 11.05 0.16 -28.80
C ALA A 15 11.53 1.56 -29.24
N ARG A 16 11.25 1.95 -30.49
CA ARG A 16 11.58 3.28 -31.03
C ARG A 16 10.54 4.34 -30.65
N ALA A 17 9.26 3.97 -30.61
CA ALA A 17 8.16 4.85 -30.20
C ALA A 17 8.28 5.28 -28.74
N TYR A 18 8.58 4.32 -27.85
CA TYR A 18 8.58 4.50 -26.41
C TYR A 18 9.99 4.57 -25.80
N GLY A 19 11.02 4.47 -26.63
CA GLY A 19 12.42 4.61 -26.23
C GLY A 19 12.82 6.07 -25.98
N ARG A 20 13.99 6.25 -25.35
CA ARG A 20 14.50 7.56 -24.89
C ARG A 20 14.64 8.64 -25.98
N ALA A 21 14.66 8.24 -27.26
CA ALA A 21 14.75 9.14 -28.41
C ALA A 21 13.39 9.49 -29.04
N GLY A 22 12.32 8.77 -28.72
CA GLY A 22 10.91 9.12 -28.98
C GLY A 22 10.51 9.55 -30.40
N ALA A 23 11.32 9.27 -31.41
CA ALA A 23 11.13 9.81 -32.76
C ALA A 23 10.79 8.66 -33.73
N LEU A 24 9.52 8.59 -34.11
CA LEU A 24 9.07 7.84 -35.28
C LEU A 24 8.77 8.83 -36.41
N SER A 25 9.12 8.46 -37.64
CA SER A 25 8.59 9.15 -38.81
C SER A 25 7.07 8.90 -38.95
N GLU A 26 6.35 9.76 -39.66
CA GLU A 26 4.90 9.59 -39.89
C GLU A 26 4.57 8.25 -40.55
N ALA A 27 5.45 7.78 -41.45
CA ALA A 27 5.32 6.48 -42.11
C ALA A 27 5.45 5.32 -41.11
N GLU A 28 6.41 5.40 -40.19
CA GLU A 28 6.61 4.38 -39.15
C GLU A 28 5.51 4.39 -38.09
N ALA A 29 4.98 5.57 -37.74
CA ALA A 29 3.83 5.69 -36.84
C ALA A 29 2.54 5.18 -37.49
N ALA A 30 2.37 5.31 -38.81
CA ALA A 30 1.28 4.67 -39.54
C ALA A 30 1.42 3.14 -39.57
N ARG A 31 2.64 2.64 -39.81
CA ARG A 31 2.95 1.22 -39.82
C ARG A 31 2.77 0.56 -38.45
N LEU A 32 3.17 1.23 -37.37
CA LEU A 32 2.95 0.76 -36.00
C LEU A 32 1.45 0.58 -35.70
N ARG A 33 0.61 1.57 -36.06
CA ARG A 33 -0.85 1.49 -35.86
C ARG A 33 -1.49 0.35 -36.63
N GLU A 34 -1.00 0.05 -37.84
CA GLU A 34 -1.48 -1.06 -38.66
C GLU A 34 -1.19 -2.41 -37.98
N LEU A 35 0.05 -2.61 -37.50
CA LEU A 35 0.47 -3.83 -36.82
C LEU A 35 -0.25 -4.02 -35.48
N GLU A 36 -0.46 -2.95 -34.71
CA GLU A 36 -1.22 -2.98 -33.45
C GLU A 36 -2.71 -3.32 -33.69
N ALA A 37 -3.33 -2.74 -34.72
CA ALA A 37 -4.70 -3.10 -35.09
C ALA A 37 -4.82 -4.56 -35.55
N GLY A 38 -3.81 -5.09 -36.24
CA GLY A 38 -3.72 -6.50 -36.64
C GLY A 38 -3.63 -7.46 -35.45
N ARG A 39 -3.03 -7.02 -34.34
CA ARG A 39 -2.97 -7.76 -33.07
C ARG A 39 -4.32 -7.74 -32.34
N THR A 40 -4.96 -6.57 -32.24
CA THR A 40 -6.21 -6.39 -31.46
C THR A 40 -7.42 -7.04 -32.11
N ARG A 41 -7.57 -6.98 -33.46
CA ARG A 41 -8.70 -7.62 -34.17
C ARG A 41 -8.80 -9.14 -34.00
N ARG A 42 -7.75 -9.78 -33.51
CA ARG A 42 -7.73 -11.22 -33.24
C ARG A 42 -8.01 -11.55 -31.78
N ALA A 43 -7.76 -10.62 -30.86
CA ALA A 43 -7.96 -10.81 -29.43
C ALA A 43 -9.43 -10.61 -29.00
N GLU A 44 -10.29 -10.11 -29.89
CA GLU A 44 -11.69 -9.81 -29.59
C GLU A 44 -12.61 -10.97 -30.05
N PRO A 45 -13.26 -11.71 -29.13
CA PRO A 45 -14.42 -12.55 -29.46
C PRO A 45 -15.58 -11.65 -29.92
N PRO A 46 -16.52 -12.13 -30.76
CA PRO A 46 -17.56 -11.27 -31.31
C PRO A 46 -18.48 -10.73 -30.21
N ALA A 47 -18.46 -9.40 -30.03
CA ALA A 47 -19.39 -8.70 -29.17
C ALA A 47 -20.80 -8.65 -29.79
N PRO A 48 -21.87 -8.92 -29.03
CA PRO A 48 -23.23 -8.67 -29.48
C PRO A 48 -23.56 -7.18 -29.51
N THR A 49 -24.30 -6.84 -30.56
CA THR A 49 -24.82 -5.57 -31.04
C THR A 49 -25.51 -4.66 -30.01
N ALA A 50 -25.02 -3.41 -29.95
CA ALA A 50 -25.68 -2.10 -29.80
C ALA A 50 -26.94 -1.89 -28.92
N ALA A 51 -26.87 -0.86 -28.06
CA ALA A 51 -27.94 0.14 -27.91
C ALA A 51 -27.35 1.52 -27.53
N GLU A 52 -27.98 2.56 -28.09
CA GLU A 52 -27.57 3.95 -28.31
C GLU A 52 -27.49 4.91 -27.10
N PRO A 53 -26.88 6.10 -27.29
CA PRO A 53 -26.74 7.14 -26.27
C PRO A 53 -27.94 8.08 -26.20
N ARG A 54 -28.19 8.70 -25.04
CA ARG A 54 -29.20 9.77 -24.89
C ARG A 54 -28.64 11.04 -24.25
N SER A 55 -28.33 11.97 -25.15
CA SER A 55 -28.62 13.42 -25.17
C SER A 55 -28.30 14.35 -23.99
N ALA A 56 -27.50 15.36 -24.35
CA ALA A 56 -27.36 16.68 -23.75
C ALA A 56 -28.58 17.60 -23.97
N HIS A 57 -28.75 18.60 -23.09
CA HIS A 57 -29.45 19.91 -23.23
C HIS A 57 -29.56 20.50 -21.79
N THR A 58 -29.32 21.76 -21.41
CA THR A 58 -29.34 23.08 -22.07
C THR A 58 -28.81 24.13 -21.06
N ASP A 59 -27.93 25.04 -21.51
CA ASP A 59 -27.56 26.35 -20.90
C ASP A 59 -28.69 27.38 -21.14
N PRO A 60 -28.62 28.68 -20.77
CA PRO A 60 -28.07 29.40 -19.61
C PRO A 60 -29.11 30.43 -19.05
N ALA A 61 -28.78 31.24 -18.03
CA ALA A 61 -29.38 32.58 -17.88
C ALA A 61 -28.59 33.51 -16.95
N ALA A 62 -28.19 34.65 -17.51
CA ALA A 62 -27.65 35.83 -16.85
C ALA A 62 -28.74 36.84 -16.47
N SER A 63 -28.48 37.67 -15.44
CA SER A 63 -28.96 39.05 -15.19
C SER A 63 -28.73 39.38 -13.71
N SER A 64 -28.44 40.59 -13.24
CA SER A 64 -28.43 41.93 -13.83
C SER A 64 -27.76 42.91 -12.86
N VAL A 65 -27.18 43.96 -13.45
CA VAL A 65 -26.68 45.22 -12.88
C VAL A 65 -27.78 45.98 -12.12
N VAL A 66 -27.44 46.64 -11.00
CA VAL A 66 -28.04 47.94 -10.60
C VAL A 66 -26.97 48.85 -10.01
N GLU A 67 -26.79 49.96 -10.70
CA GLU A 67 -26.04 51.17 -10.36
C GLU A 67 -26.96 52.11 -9.55
N GLY A 68 -26.42 52.81 -8.55
CA GLY A 68 -27.18 53.66 -7.64
C GLY A 68 -26.35 54.84 -7.15
N ASP A 69 -26.50 55.93 -7.88
CA ASP A 69 -25.95 57.28 -7.76
C ASP A 69 -26.24 57.99 -6.41
N GLY A 70 -25.45 59.01 -6.07
CA GLY A 70 -25.71 59.86 -4.91
C GLY A 70 -24.56 60.75 -4.44
N ALA A 71 -24.01 61.60 -5.31
CA ALA A 71 -23.19 62.74 -4.91
C ALA A 71 -24.06 63.87 -4.34
N SER A 72 -23.60 64.54 -3.27
CA SER A 72 -24.04 65.90 -2.96
C SER A 72 -22.92 66.72 -2.30
N VAL A 73 -22.76 67.92 -2.84
CA VAL A 73 -21.74 68.94 -2.57
C VAL A 73 -22.32 70.00 -1.63
N SER A 74 -21.50 70.56 -0.73
CA SER A 74 -21.55 71.96 -0.21
C SER A 74 -20.34 72.14 0.72
N GLU A 75 -19.28 72.88 0.34
CA GLU A 75 -19.11 74.34 0.26
C GLU A 75 -18.54 74.96 1.56
N GLU A 76 -17.52 75.79 1.34
CA GLU A 76 -16.54 76.36 2.27
C GLU A 76 -17.08 77.28 3.35
N ALA A 77 -16.36 77.32 4.48
CA ALA A 77 -16.26 78.51 5.32
C ALA A 77 -14.84 78.63 5.90
N ILE A 78 -14.09 79.63 5.42
CA ILE A 78 -12.82 80.09 5.98
C ILE A 78 -13.10 80.90 7.24
N ALA A 79 -12.45 80.55 8.36
CA ALA A 79 -12.25 81.47 9.48
C ALA A 79 -10.89 81.25 10.13
N THR A 80 -10.02 82.23 9.93
CA THR A 80 -8.74 82.47 10.61
C THR A 80 -8.88 82.49 12.14
N GLY A 81 -8.05 81.71 12.83
CA GLY A 81 -7.93 81.70 14.28
C GLY A 81 -6.55 81.25 14.73
N THR A 82 -5.57 82.16 14.67
CA THR A 82 -4.24 82.01 15.28
C THR A 82 -4.33 82.16 16.80
N THR A 83 -4.38 81.05 17.53
CA THR A 83 -3.95 80.92 18.94
C THR A 83 -3.93 79.45 19.37
N ARG A 84 -2.96 78.62 18.93
CA ARG A 84 -2.83 77.26 19.51
C ARG A 84 -1.55 76.46 19.26
N VAL A 85 -0.37 77.05 19.38
CA VAL A 85 0.87 76.28 19.17
C VAL A 85 1.23 75.38 20.37
N ASP A 86 0.78 75.70 21.59
CA ASP A 86 1.10 74.89 22.78
C ASP A 86 0.07 73.79 23.13
N SER A 87 -1.12 73.78 22.51
CA SER A 87 -2.12 72.71 22.72
C SER A 87 -2.21 71.71 21.56
N ALA A 88 -1.60 72.00 20.41
CA ALA A 88 -1.52 71.07 19.29
C ALA A 88 -0.59 69.89 19.62
N LEU A 89 0.52 70.12 20.34
CA LEU A 89 1.46 69.07 20.76
C LEU A 89 0.91 68.13 21.83
N ALA A 90 -0.02 68.60 22.69
CA ALA A 90 -0.70 67.77 23.67
C ALA A 90 -1.77 66.89 23.03
N ALA A 91 -2.56 67.44 22.09
CA ALA A 91 -3.52 66.67 21.29
C ALA A 91 -2.80 65.64 20.40
N LEU A 92 -1.66 65.98 19.79
CA LEU A 92 -0.88 65.07 18.96
C LEU A 92 -0.36 63.86 19.75
N ARG A 93 0.05 64.04 21.02
CA ARG A 93 0.45 62.91 21.89
C ARG A 93 -0.72 62.00 22.25
N GLN A 94 -1.93 62.56 22.41
CA GLN A 94 -3.12 61.78 22.72
C GLN A 94 -3.60 60.98 21.50
N HIS A 95 -3.52 61.55 20.29
CA HIS A 95 -3.82 60.86 19.04
C HIS A 95 -2.73 59.86 18.65
N TRP A 96 -1.46 60.07 19.03
CA TRP A 96 -0.39 59.10 18.78
C TRP A 96 -0.57 57.80 19.58
N ARG A 97 -1.03 57.88 20.84
CA ARG A 97 -1.39 56.69 21.62
C ARG A 97 -2.54 55.90 20.98
N LEU A 98 -3.51 56.61 20.40
CA LEU A 98 -4.65 56.01 19.71
C LEU A 98 -4.23 55.38 18.36
N ALA A 99 -3.33 56.05 17.62
CA ALA A 99 -2.75 55.51 16.39
C ALA A 99 -1.90 54.26 16.64
N VAL A 100 -1.10 54.24 17.71
CA VAL A 100 -0.33 53.06 18.13
C VAL A 100 -1.25 51.91 18.53
N ALA A 101 -2.32 52.18 19.28
CA ALA A 101 -3.30 51.15 19.65
C ALA A 101 -4.01 50.55 18.42
N ILE A 102 -4.40 51.39 17.46
CA ILE A 102 -5.01 50.94 16.19
C ILE A 102 -4.02 50.12 15.38
N ALA A 103 -2.77 50.59 15.23
CA ALA A 103 -1.72 49.85 14.51
C ALA A 103 -1.42 48.50 15.17
N ALA A 104 -1.39 48.43 16.50
CA ALA A 104 -1.22 47.19 17.24
C ALA A 104 -2.41 46.24 17.03
N ALA A 105 -3.64 46.76 17.02
CA ALA A 105 -4.82 45.95 16.73
C ALA A 105 -4.78 45.36 15.31
N PHE A 106 -4.43 46.16 14.30
CA PHE A 106 -4.24 45.66 12.94
C PHE A 106 -3.08 44.67 12.82
N ALA A 107 -1.99 44.86 13.56
CA ALA A 107 -0.89 43.91 13.60
C ALA A 107 -1.33 42.57 14.22
N VAL A 108 -2.08 42.59 15.32
CA VAL A 108 -2.61 41.36 15.95
C VAL A 108 -3.61 40.66 15.02
N VAL A 109 -4.52 41.40 14.40
CA VAL A 109 -5.48 40.85 13.42
C VAL A 109 -4.75 40.29 12.20
N GLY A 110 -3.73 40.97 11.71
CA GLY A 110 -2.87 40.50 10.62
C GLY A 110 -2.07 39.24 10.99
N VAL A 111 -1.60 39.13 12.23
CA VAL A 111 -0.93 37.92 12.74
C VAL A 111 -1.93 36.78 12.87
N VAL A 112 -3.13 37.01 13.41
CA VAL A 112 -4.16 35.96 13.56
C VAL A 112 -4.67 35.49 12.19
N LEU A 113 -4.95 36.41 11.26
CA LEU A 113 -5.37 36.09 9.90
C LEU A 113 -4.24 35.44 9.11
N GLY A 114 -3.01 35.95 9.23
CA GLY A 114 -1.82 35.34 8.63
C GLY A 114 -1.63 33.93 9.14
N TRP A 115 -1.78 33.70 10.44
CA TRP A 115 -1.72 32.36 11.01
C TRP A 115 -2.84 31.45 10.50
N LEU A 116 -4.06 31.95 10.33
CA LEU A 116 -5.17 31.15 9.77
C LEU A 116 -5.00 30.83 8.27
N ILE A 117 -4.32 31.68 7.50
CA ILE A 117 -4.11 31.47 6.07
C ILE A 117 -2.87 30.60 5.81
N PHE A 118 -1.79 30.82 6.58
CA PHE A 118 -0.49 30.16 6.40
C PHE A 118 -0.20 29.06 7.44
N ALA A 119 -1.14 28.72 8.33
CA ALA A 119 -1.04 27.48 9.09
C ALA A 119 -1.00 26.33 8.07
N ASP A 120 0.09 25.57 8.11
CA ASP A 120 0.28 24.39 7.27
C ASP A 120 -0.88 23.43 7.52
N ARG A 121 -1.84 23.47 6.61
CA ARG A 121 -2.85 22.44 6.48
C ARG A 121 -2.18 21.45 5.55
N GLY A 122 -1.62 20.38 6.12
CA GLY A 122 -1.02 19.29 5.36
C GLY A 122 -1.93 18.78 4.23
N PRO A 123 -1.49 17.78 3.44
CA PRO A 123 -2.16 17.40 2.20
C PRO A 123 -3.68 17.24 2.38
N ALA A 124 -4.44 17.87 1.48
CA ALA A 124 -5.89 17.99 1.57
C ALA A 124 -6.53 16.64 1.92
N PRO A 125 -7.44 16.60 2.92
CA PRO A 125 -8.04 15.35 3.35
C PRO A 125 -8.81 14.74 2.18
N MET A 126 -8.53 13.46 1.92
CA MET A 126 -9.31 12.67 0.98
C MET A 126 -10.78 12.72 1.40
N GLN A 127 -11.69 12.96 0.46
CA GLN A 127 -13.12 12.85 0.73
C GLN A 127 -13.45 11.36 0.96
N LEU A 128 -13.86 11.04 2.18
CA LEU A 128 -14.28 9.71 2.56
C LEU A 128 -15.75 9.49 2.21
N THR A 129 -16.11 8.27 1.82
CA THR A 129 -17.51 7.85 1.77
C THR A 129 -18.04 7.64 3.20
N ALA A 130 -19.36 7.64 3.39
CA ALA A 130 -19.96 7.39 4.70
C ALA A 130 -19.48 6.07 5.34
N GLN A 131 -19.26 5.05 4.52
CA GLN A 131 -18.71 3.76 4.98
C GLN A 131 -17.25 3.89 5.44
N GLN A 132 -16.42 4.66 4.73
CA GLN A 132 -15.03 4.89 5.11
C GLN A 132 -14.90 5.79 6.35
N GLU A 133 -15.85 6.71 6.55
CA GLU A 133 -15.94 7.51 7.78
C GLU A 133 -16.27 6.63 8.99
N GLU A 134 -17.13 5.62 8.82
CA GLU A 134 -17.41 4.62 9.84
C GLU A 134 -16.16 3.80 10.16
N TRP A 135 -15.42 3.36 9.15
CA TRP A 135 -14.13 2.66 9.35
C TRP A 135 -13.11 3.50 10.09
N GLN A 136 -12.95 4.77 9.70
CA GLN A 136 -12.06 5.69 10.41
C GLN A 136 -12.51 5.87 11.86
N SER A 137 -13.83 5.99 12.10
CA SER A 137 -14.40 6.09 13.44
C SER A 137 -14.11 4.84 14.27
N ALA A 138 -14.21 3.65 13.68
CA ALA A 138 -13.88 2.38 14.33
C ALA A 138 -12.38 2.29 14.68
N ILE A 139 -11.50 2.71 13.76
CA ILE A 139 -10.04 2.76 13.99
C ILE A 139 -9.73 3.71 15.15
N VAL A 140 -10.33 4.90 15.19
CA VAL A 140 -10.16 5.86 16.29
C VAL A 140 -10.75 5.31 17.60
N ALA A 141 -11.93 4.71 17.56
CA ALA A 141 -12.60 4.13 18.72
C ALA A 141 -11.86 2.94 19.32
N SER A 142 -11.01 2.24 18.54
CA SER A 142 -10.13 1.19 19.07
C SER A 142 -9.19 1.70 20.16
N GLY A 143 -8.95 3.02 20.26
CA GLY A 143 -8.09 3.64 21.25
C GLY A 143 -6.60 3.33 21.05
N GLY A 144 -6.24 2.65 19.96
CA GLY A 144 -4.89 2.21 19.69
C GLY A 144 -3.96 3.29 19.14
N PHE A 145 -4.46 4.49 18.84
CA PHE A 145 -3.74 5.58 18.16
C PHE A 145 -3.89 6.90 18.90
N ASP A 146 -2.93 7.81 18.68
CA ASP A 146 -2.96 9.15 19.28
C ASP A 146 -4.21 9.92 18.79
N PRO A 147 -4.95 10.60 19.67
CA PRO A 147 -6.13 11.36 19.30
C PRO A 147 -5.86 12.37 18.18
N GLY A 148 -6.64 12.30 17.11
CA GLY A 148 -6.53 13.22 15.96
C GLY A 148 -5.37 12.93 15.00
N SER A 149 -4.59 11.86 15.22
CA SER A 149 -3.49 11.48 14.31
C SER A 149 -3.94 10.71 13.07
N VAL A 150 -5.08 10.01 13.16
CA VAL A 150 -5.60 9.16 12.08
C VAL A 150 -6.07 10.03 10.92
N ARG A 151 -5.46 9.84 9.75
CA ARG A 151 -5.77 10.59 8.53
C ARG A 151 -5.74 9.68 7.31
N ALA A 152 -6.82 9.69 6.53
CA ALA A 152 -6.86 9.00 5.25
C ALA A 152 -5.93 9.68 4.23
N MET A 153 -5.09 8.90 3.57
CA MET A 153 -4.07 9.38 2.64
C MET A 153 -4.48 9.14 1.18
N THR A 154 -4.89 7.91 0.87
CA THR A 154 -5.28 7.50 -0.49
C THR A 154 -6.12 6.23 -0.42
N GLN A 155 -6.67 5.83 -1.56
CA GLN A 155 -7.39 4.58 -1.74
C GLN A 155 -6.86 3.86 -2.98
N GLU A 156 -6.68 2.56 -2.85
CA GLU A 156 -6.25 1.67 -3.93
C GLU A 156 -7.19 0.47 -3.94
N GLU A 157 -7.87 0.22 -5.06
CA GLU A 157 -8.69 -0.98 -5.22
C GLU A 157 -9.72 -1.18 -4.07
N GLY A 158 -10.34 -0.11 -3.58
CA GLY A 158 -11.31 -0.20 -2.47
C GLY A 158 -10.69 -0.34 -1.08
N VAL A 159 -9.38 -0.50 -0.96
CA VAL A 159 -8.62 -0.45 0.31
C VAL A 159 -8.26 0.99 0.59
N VAL A 160 -8.62 1.49 1.77
CA VAL A 160 -8.22 2.83 2.21
C VAL A 160 -6.94 2.73 3.03
N ILE A 161 -6.02 3.65 2.76
CA ILE A 161 -4.72 3.73 3.42
C ILE A 161 -4.72 4.95 4.34
N TRP A 162 -4.61 4.70 5.64
CA TRP A 162 -4.52 5.74 6.67
C TRP A 162 -3.10 5.85 7.21
N PHE A 163 -2.73 7.08 7.51
CA PHE A 163 -1.62 7.41 8.40
C PHE A 163 -2.16 7.56 9.81
N ALA A 164 -1.40 7.11 10.80
CA ALA A 164 -1.70 7.37 12.22
C ALA A 164 -0.41 7.41 13.03
N THR A 165 -0.47 7.93 14.25
CA THR A 165 0.64 7.88 15.21
C THR A 165 0.23 7.19 16.50
N LYS A 166 1.20 6.68 17.26
CA LYS A 166 1.01 6.13 18.60
C LYS A 166 2.07 6.66 19.56
N ASN A 167 1.81 6.47 20.85
CA ASN A 167 2.75 6.74 21.93
C ASN A 167 3.27 8.18 21.89
N GLU A 168 2.35 9.15 21.86
CA GLU A 168 2.69 10.57 21.77
C GLU A 168 3.57 10.86 20.55
N SER A 169 3.19 10.28 19.42
CA SER A 169 3.91 10.41 18.16
C SER A 169 5.31 9.78 18.11
N ALA A 170 5.69 8.97 19.10
CA ALA A 170 6.94 8.20 19.04
C ALA A 170 6.91 7.16 17.89
N ASP A 171 5.74 6.58 17.63
CA ASP A 171 5.53 5.60 16.58
C ASP A 171 4.66 6.15 15.46
N VAL A 172 4.96 5.68 14.26
CA VAL A 172 4.23 6.02 13.04
C VAL A 172 3.67 4.73 12.46
N CYS A 173 2.39 4.79 12.08
CA CYS A 173 1.65 3.65 11.58
C CYS A 173 1.06 3.94 10.20
N LEU A 174 1.14 2.93 9.34
CA LEU A 174 0.42 2.83 8.09
C LEU A 174 -0.67 1.77 8.27
N VAL A 175 -1.93 2.14 8.09
CA VAL A 175 -3.07 1.25 8.32
C VAL A 175 -3.78 1.05 6.99
N LEU A 176 -3.91 -0.19 6.57
CA LEU A 176 -4.72 -0.56 5.41
C LEU A 176 -6.03 -1.12 5.94
N GLY A 177 -7.15 -0.78 5.31
CA GLY A 177 -8.41 -1.40 5.66
C GLY A 177 -9.41 -1.42 4.53
N HIS A 178 -10.21 -2.46 4.58
CA HIS A 178 -11.21 -2.81 3.60
C HIS A 178 -12.30 -3.62 4.29
N GLU A 179 -13.53 -3.13 4.23
CA GLU A 179 -14.67 -3.74 4.93
C GLU A 179 -14.34 -3.91 6.43
N ASP A 180 -14.34 -5.15 6.92
CA ASP A 180 -14.13 -5.46 8.34
C ASP A 180 -12.65 -5.82 8.64
N VAL A 181 -11.77 -5.79 7.64
CA VAL A 181 -10.37 -6.16 7.77
C VAL A 181 -9.51 -4.90 7.88
N THR A 182 -8.65 -4.87 8.89
CA THR A 182 -7.62 -3.83 9.05
C THR A 182 -6.25 -4.46 9.30
N ALA A 183 -5.23 -3.94 8.62
CA ALA A 183 -3.85 -4.38 8.72
C ALA A 183 -2.94 -3.18 9.06
N PRO A 184 -2.70 -2.91 10.35
CA PRO A 184 -1.78 -1.86 10.78
C PRO A 184 -0.32 -2.34 10.73
N ALA A 185 0.56 -1.53 10.18
CA ALA A 185 2.02 -1.68 10.30
C ALA A 185 2.58 -0.44 11.00
N CYS A 186 3.25 -0.63 12.13
CA CYS A 186 3.81 0.45 12.93
C CYS A 186 5.32 0.28 13.10
N THR A 187 6.03 1.39 13.17
CA THR A 187 7.45 1.43 13.53
C THR A 187 7.78 2.75 14.22
N THR A 188 8.99 2.87 14.78
CA THR A 188 9.42 4.12 15.40
C THR A 188 9.55 5.22 14.33
N ARG A 189 9.33 6.47 14.72
CA ARG A 189 9.48 7.61 13.80
C ARG A 189 10.87 7.68 13.17
N GLU A 190 11.91 7.33 13.92
CA GLU A 190 13.28 7.27 13.41
C GLU A 190 13.43 6.23 12.30
N GLN A 191 12.94 5.01 12.53
CA GLN A 191 12.99 3.94 11.54
C GLN A 191 12.16 4.29 10.29
N ALA A 192 10.99 4.90 10.48
CA ALA A 192 10.13 5.36 9.38
C ALA A 192 10.82 6.42 8.48
N ARG A 193 11.74 7.24 9.03
CA ARG A 193 12.53 8.20 8.24
C ARG A 193 13.62 7.51 7.42
N ILE A 194 14.20 6.42 7.93
CA ILE A 194 15.34 5.74 7.30
C ILE A 194 14.85 4.73 6.25
N LEU A 195 13.88 3.89 6.59
CA LEU A 195 13.44 2.76 5.76
C LEU A 195 12.00 2.92 5.23
N GLY A 196 11.23 3.87 5.76
CA GLY A 196 9.79 3.93 5.53
C GLY A 196 9.02 2.88 6.32
N VAL A 197 7.71 2.80 6.06
CA VAL A 197 6.79 1.82 6.62
C VAL A 197 6.13 1.10 5.47
N ASN A 198 6.14 -0.24 5.51
CA ASN A 198 5.49 -1.08 4.51
C ASN A 198 4.32 -1.81 5.16
N ALA A 199 3.21 -1.88 4.44
CA ALA A 199 2.04 -2.63 4.85
C ALA A 199 1.43 -3.33 3.63
N THR A 200 0.85 -4.51 3.85
CA THR A 200 0.18 -5.30 2.81
C THR A 200 -1.17 -5.75 3.33
N LEU A 201 -2.20 -5.66 2.49
CA LEU A 201 -3.52 -6.23 2.73
C LEU A 201 -3.94 -7.03 1.51
N THR A 202 -4.29 -8.29 1.74
CA THR A 202 -4.79 -9.20 0.70
C THR A 202 -6.31 -9.23 0.78
N LYS A 203 -6.99 -8.97 -0.35
CA LYS A 203 -8.46 -9.06 -0.46
C LYS A 203 -8.87 -10.13 -1.48
N PRO A 204 -9.88 -10.96 -1.21
CA PRO A 204 -10.41 -11.90 -2.21
C PRO A 204 -11.19 -11.14 -3.31
N VAL A 205 -11.12 -11.62 -4.55
CA VAL A 205 -11.80 -10.99 -5.71
C VAL A 205 -12.77 -11.96 -6.37
N GLU A 206 -12.28 -13.17 -6.62
CA GLU A 206 -13.02 -14.32 -7.14
C GLU A 206 -12.51 -15.58 -6.44
N GLN A 207 -13.22 -16.72 -6.59
CA GLN A 207 -12.93 -17.96 -5.86
C GLN A 207 -11.45 -18.38 -5.87
N ASN A 208 -10.70 -18.03 -6.92
CA ASN A 208 -9.27 -18.32 -7.07
C ASN A 208 -8.42 -17.10 -7.45
N GLN A 209 -8.77 -15.89 -6.99
CA GLN A 209 -7.94 -14.70 -7.18
C GLN A 209 -8.02 -13.77 -5.97
N ASN A 210 -6.86 -13.26 -5.56
CA ASN A 210 -6.71 -12.24 -4.54
C ASN A 210 -6.11 -10.98 -5.17
N TYR A 211 -6.44 -9.81 -4.63
CA TYR A 211 -5.64 -8.61 -4.84
C TYR A 211 -4.71 -8.46 -3.64
N ASP A 212 -3.42 -8.38 -3.91
CA ASP A 212 -2.46 -7.89 -2.92
C ASP A 212 -2.30 -6.38 -3.10
N VAL A 213 -2.76 -5.63 -2.10
CA VAL A 213 -2.56 -4.19 -2.03
C VAL A 213 -1.38 -3.93 -1.10
N GLN A 214 -0.30 -3.40 -1.66
CA GLN A 214 0.87 -2.98 -0.92
C GLN A 214 0.92 -1.46 -0.85
N ALA A 215 1.21 -0.95 0.34
CA ALA A 215 1.47 0.46 0.55
C ALA A 215 2.83 0.64 1.21
N GLN A 216 3.59 1.61 0.70
CA GLN A 216 4.84 2.06 1.28
C GLN A 216 4.71 3.54 1.61
N MET A 217 5.06 3.90 2.84
CA MET A 217 5.03 5.27 3.32
C MET A 217 6.44 5.72 3.71
N PHE A 218 6.81 6.92 3.28
CA PHE A 218 8.00 7.62 3.73
C PHE A 218 7.61 8.92 4.43
N LEU A 219 8.46 9.40 5.33
CA LEU A 219 8.32 10.74 5.90
C LEU A 219 9.19 11.71 5.11
N THR A 220 8.63 12.88 4.75
CA THR A 220 9.38 14.00 4.18
C THR A 220 10.33 14.59 5.23
N GLN A 221 11.19 15.54 4.82
CA GLN A 221 12.07 16.24 5.77
C GLN A 221 11.27 16.98 6.86
N ASP A 222 10.09 17.48 6.50
CA ASP A 222 9.16 18.16 7.41
C ASP A 222 8.36 17.18 8.28
N GLY A 223 8.54 15.86 8.07
CA GLY A 223 7.86 14.81 8.81
C GLY A 223 6.45 14.49 8.30
N GLU A 224 6.09 14.98 7.11
CA GLU A 224 4.81 14.65 6.49
C GLU A 224 4.85 13.26 5.83
N PRO A 225 3.79 12.46 5.89
CA PRO A 225 3.76 11.16 5.22
C PRO A 225 3.49 11.30 3.72
N ALA A 226 4.33 10.65 2.92
CA ALA A 226 4.14 10.41 1.49
C ALA A 226 3.92 8.92 1.26
N VAL A 227 2.79 8.54 0.66
CA VAL A 227 2.38 7.15 0.46
C VAL A 227 2.42 6.80 -1.02
N ILE A 228 3.00 5.65 -1.33
CA ILE A 228 2.97 5.01 -2.65
C ILE A 228 2.18 3.71 -2.49
N THR A 229 1.17 3.51 -3.32
CA THR A 229 0.39 2.28 -3.37
C THR A 229 0.65 1.52 -4.65
N ARG A 230 0.56 0.21 -4.57
CA ARG A 230 0.52 -0.69 -5.72
C ARG A 230 -0.41 -1.84 -5.44
N SER A 231 -1.21 -2.20 -6.43
CA SER A 231 -2.07 -3.37 -6.39
C SER A 231 -1.67 -4.31 -7.52
N TYR A 232 -1.78 -5.61 -7.26
CA TYR A 232 -1.64 -6.63 -8.29
C TYR A 232 -2.54 -7.82 -7.96
N ILE A 233 -3.08 -8.45 -9.00
CA ILE A 233 -3.84 -9.68 -8.86
C ILE A 233 -2.85 -10.81 -8.61
N THR A 234 -3.00 -11.50 -7.50
CA THR A 234 -2.36 -12.78 -7.24
C THR A 234 -3.39 -13.87 -7.39
N SER A 235 -3.03 -14.94 -8.09
CA SER A 235 -3.73 -16.20 -7.86
C SER A 235 -3.30 -16.70 -6.47
N PRO A 236 -4.21 -17.21 -5.62
CA PRO A 236 -3.79 -18.01 -4.47
C PRO A 236 -2.83 -19.05 -5.03
N GLN A 237 -1.68 -19.20 -4.36
CA GLN A 237 -0.50 -19.95 -4.83
C GLN A 237 -0.90 -20.88 -5.97
N SER A 238 -0.55 -20.46 -7.19
CA SER A 238 -1.00 -21.17 -8.37
C SER A 238 -0.77 -22.65 -8.16
N SER A 239 -1.75 -23.49 -8.50
CA SER A 239 -1.51 -24.92 -8.68
C SER A 239 -0.33 -25.18 -9.63
N SER A 240 0.21 -24.17 -10.33
CA SER A 240 1.46 -24.29 -11.08
C SER A 240 2.71 -24.56 -10.22
N MET A 241 2.69 -24.29 -8.91
CA MET A 241 3.76 -24.71 -7.98
C MET A 241 3.59 -26.16 -7.50
N PHE A 242 2.39 -26.72 -7.66
CA PHE A 242 2.04 -28.07 -7.23
C PHE A 242 1.83 -28.98 -8.44
N ALA A 243 2.00 -30.29 -8.28
CA ALA A 243 1.83 -31.22 -9.39
C ALA A 243 0.36 -31.34 -9.83
N SER A 244 -0.59 -31.10 -8.92
CA SER A 244 -2.03 -31.29 -9.15
C SER A 244 -2.90 -30.36 -8.29
N PRO A 245 -4.20 -30.20 -8.62
CA PRO A 245 -5.16 -29.52 -7.74
C PRO A 245 -5.33 -30.18 -6.37
N GLU A 246 -5.25 -31.51 -6.31
CA GLU A 246 -5.35 -32.29 -5.07
C GLU A 246 -4.18 -31.97 -4.13
N GLU A 247 -2.97 -31.84 -4.68
CA GLU A 247 -1.79 -31.44 -3.93
C GLU A 247 -1.89 -30.00 -3.40
N ALA A 248 -2.47 -29.09 -4.18
CA ALA A 248 -2.72 -27.71 -3.72
C ALA A 248 -3.76 -27.64 -2.58
N GLU A 249 -4.76 -28.53 -2.60
CA GLU A 249 -5.72 -28.67 -1.49
C GLU A 249 -5.05 -29.27 -0.26
N ALA A 250 -4.23 -30.31 -0.41
CA ALA A 250 -3.44 -30.91 0.67
C ALA A 250 -2.52 -29.87 1.33
N ALA A 251 -1.82 -29.04 0.56
CA ALA A 251 -1.00 -27.95 1.10
C ALA A 251 -1.82 -26.93 1.92
N THR A 252 -3.08 -26.69 1.54
CA THR A 252 -3.98 -25.81 2.29
C THR A 252 -4.39 -26.45 3.62
N THR A 253 -4.79 -27.71 3.60
CA THR A 253 -5.10 -28.47 4.82
C THR A 253 -3.89 -28.58 5.75
N LEU A 254 -2.70 -28.80 5.19
CA LEU A 254 -1.45 -28.87 5.93
C LEU A 254 -1.18 -27.55 6.68
N ALA A 255 -1.31 -26.40 6.01
CA ALA A 255 -1.11 -25.09 6.62
C ALA A 255 -2.02 -24.88 7.86
N GLU A 256 -3.29 -25.26 7.74
CA GLU A 256 -4.28 -25.11 8.81
C GLU A 256 -3.98 -26.01 10.02
N GLN A 257 -3.45 -27.20 9.78
CA GLN A 257 -3.16 -28.17 10.85
C GLN A 257 -1.82 -27.95 11.53
N THR A 258 -0.80 -27.55 10.77
CA THR A 258 0.58 -27.42 11.25
C THR A 258 0.95 -26.00 11.67
N GLY A 259 0.19 -24.98 11.25
CA GLY A 259 0.51 -23.58 11.51
C GLY A 259 1.57 -22.99 10.57
N LEU A 260 1.92 -23.70 9.50
CA LEU A 260 2.82 -23.20 8.46
C LEU A 260 2.16 -22.05 7.68
N ASP A 261 2.96 -21.06 7.26
CA ASP A 261 2.53 -20.02 6.32
C ASP A 261 2.25 -20.69 4.98
N ARG A 262 0.97 -20.74 4.62
CA ARG A 262 0.45 -21.29 3.36
C ARG A 262 1.24 -20.83 2.13
N ARG A 263 1.80 -19.62 2.14
CA ARG A 263 2.56 -19.04 1.00
C ARG A 263 3.97 -19.60 0.83
N THR A 264 4.44 -20.38 1.80
CA THR A 264 5.80 -20.92 1.87
C THR A 264 5.85 -22.43 1.73
N ILE A 265 4.68 -23.08 1.68
CA ILE A 265 4.57 -24.53 1.57
C ILE A 265 4.97 -24.98 0.16
N GLN A 266 5.83 -25.99 0.10
CA GLN A 266 6.29 -26.63 -1.13
C GLN A 266 6.60 -28.11 -0.90
N VAL A 267 6.42 -28.93 -1.93
CA VAL A 267 6.86 -30.34 -1.91
C VAL A 267 8.36 -30.40 -2.22
N VAL A 268 9.14 -31.06 -1.35
CA VAL A 268 10.58 -31.28 -1.57
C VAL A 268 10.91 -32.68 -2.10
N GLY A 269 9.95 -33.60 -2.01
CA GLY A 269 10.05 -34.94 -2.55
C GLY A 269 8.86 -35.80 -2.13
N TYR A 270 8.93 -37.08 -2.47
CA TYR A 270 7.94 -38.07 -2.08
C TYR A 270 8.66 -39.29 -1.52
N ASP A 271 8.12 -39.89 -0.46
CA ASP A 271 8.42 -41.27 -0.11
C ASP A 271 7.27 -42.14 -0.60
N ASP A 272 7.56 -42.98 -1.58
CA ASP A 272 6.59 -43.71 -2.40
C ASP A 272 5.51 -42.80 -3.03
N GLN A 273 4.36 -42.62 -2.38
CA GLN A 273 3.26 -41.75 -2.82
C GLN A 273 2.89 -40.67 -1.78
N VAL A 274 3.64 -40.60 -0.68
CA VAL A 274 3.41 -39.65 0.40
C VAL A 274 4.30 -38.42 0.17
N PRO A 275 3.72 -37.22 0.02
CA PRO A 275 4.50 -36.01 -0.15
C PRO A 275 5.25 -35.63 1.13
N ILE A 276 6.46 -35.12 0.95
CA ILE A 276 7.27 -34.52 2.00
C ILE A 276 7.33 -33.03 1.73
N TRP A 277 6.88 -32.25 2.70
CA TRP A 277 6.66 -30.82 2.55
C TRP A 277 7.70 -30.02 3.32
N THR A 278 7.95 -28.80 2.86
CA THR A 278 8.61 -27.78 3.67
C THR A 278 7.77 -26.52 3.73
N GLY A 279 7.95 -25.73 4.78
CA GLY A 279 7.31 -24.41 4.93
C GLY A 279 7.90 -23.63 6.10
N ILE A 280 7.50 -22.38 6.25
CA ILE A 280 7.88 -21.53 7.36
C ILE A 280 6.74 -21.52 8.38
N ASP A 281 7.02 -21.86 9.64
CA ASP A 281 6.06 -21.73 10.73
C ASP A 281 5.65 -20.28 10.91
N ALA A 282 4.35 -19.98 10.85
CA ALA A 282 3.85 -18.61 10.84
C ALA A 282 4.18 -17.86 12.14
N SER A 283 4.25 -18.58 13.27
CA SER A 283 4.43 -18.01 14.61
C SER A 283 5.89 -17.77 14.99
N THR A 284 6.76 -18.74 14.68
CA THR A 284 8.17 -18.77 15.07
C THR A 284 9.09 -18.37 13.92
N GLN A 285 8.58 -18.27 12.70
CA GLN A 285 9.35 -17.98 11.48
C GLN A 285 10.49 -18.98 11.25
N ARG A 286 10.33 -20.22 11.74
CA ARG A 286 11.30 -21.31 11.56
C ARG A 286 10.97 -22.11 10.32
N TYR A 287 12.00 -22.58 9.63
CA TYR A 287 11.86 -23.44 8.46
C TYR A 287 11.61 -24.88 8.93
N CYS A 288 10.60 -25.55 8.40
CA CYS A 288 10.15 -26.85 8.87
C CYS A 288 10.04 -27.86 7.73
N LEU A 289 10.24 -29.14 8.06
CA LEU A 289 10.07 -30.32 7.22
C LEU A 289 8.92 -31.15 7.80
N VAL A 290 8.00 -31.59 6.95
CA VAL A 290 6.78 -32.30 7.36
C VAL A 290 6.56 -33.55 6.50
N TYR A 291 6.20 -34.65 7.15
CA TYR A 291 5.78 -35.89 6.47
C TYR A 291 4.26 -36.03 6.55
N ASP A 292 3.59 -36.05 5.39
CA ASP A 292 2.12 -36.01 5.28
C ASP A 292 1.41 -37.35 5.52
N GLY A 293 2.16 -38.44 5.74
CA GLY A 293 1.60 -39.79 5.81
C GLY A 293 0.77 -40.08 7.07
N SER A 294 0.64 -39.12 7.98
CA SER A 294 0.01 -39.31 9.30
C SER A 294 -1.00 -38.22 9.66
N MET A 295 -1.61 -37.57 8.66
CA MET A 295 -2.71 -36.63 8.89
C MET A 295 -3.80 -37.26 9.77
N PRO A 296 -4.35 -36.53 10.77
CA PRO A 296 -4.29 -35.06 10.93
C PRO A 296 -3.15 -34.52 11.82
N ASP A 297 -2.22 -35.36 12.28
CA ASP A 297 -1.10 -34.94 13.14
C ASP A 297 0.23 -35.33 12.48
N PRO A 298 0.59 -34.67 11.35
CA PRO A 298 1.76 -35.05 10.59
C PRO A 298 3.05 -34.75 11.38
N PRO A 299 4.00 -35.69 11.46
CA PRO A 299 5.30 -35.45 12.05
C PRO A 299 6.00 -34.25 11.39
N MET A 300 6.48 -33.32 12.21
CA MET A 300 7.12 -32.09 11.77
C MET A 300 8.39 -31.82 12.58
N ALA A 301 9.47 -31.48 11.88
CA ALA A 301 10.71 -31.00 12.49
C ALA A 301 11.01 -29.59 11.97
N CYS A 302 11.17 -28.65 12.89
CA CYS A 302 11.53 -27.28 12.57
C CYS A 302 12.97 -27.00 12.96
N ASP A 303 13.59 -26.11 12.20
CA ASP A 303 14.97 -25.74 12.33
C ASP A 303 15.20 -24.86 13.56
N ASP A 304 16.16 -25.22 14.39
CA ASP A 304 16.39 -24.56 15.68
C ASP A 304 17.26 -23.29 15.60
N GLY A 305 17.96 -23.06 14.48
CA GLY A 305 18.83 -21.90 14.36
C GLY A 305 18.12 -20.66 13.78
N GLN A 306 18.46 -19.48 14.30
CA GLN A 306 17.99 -18.20 13.77
C GLN A 306 18.51 -18.00 12.33
N MET A 307 17.62 -17.57 11.44
CA MET A 307 17.69 -17.50 9.96
C MET A 307 18.94 -16.87 9.27
N LEU A 308 20.08 -16.62 9.93
CA LEU A 308 21.11 -15.71 9.39
C LEU A 308 22.58 -16.15 9.48
N ALA A 309 22.95 -17.35 9.95
CA ALA A 309 24.37 -17.67 10.18
C ALA A 309 25.01 -18.70 9.24
N ASP A 310 24.32 -19.77 8.84
CA ASP A 310 24.97 -20.92 8.18
C ASP A 310 24.43 -21.18 6.76
N ALA A 311 25.35 -21.32 5.80
CA ALA A 311 25.05 -21.41 4.37
C ALA A 311 24.54 -22.78 3.91
N ASP A 312 24.73 -23.82 4.73
CA ASP A 312 24.29 -25.19 4.50
C ASP A 312 23.58 -25.69 5.76
N ARG A 313 22.26 -25.86 5.68
CA ARG A 313 21.42 -26.30 6.79
C ARG A 313 20.76 -27.62 6.45
N THR A 314 20.59 -28.46 7.46
CA THR A 314 19.94 -29.77 7.32
C THR A 314 18.81 -29.86 8.33
N LEU A 315 17.60 -30.10 7.83
CA LEU A 315 16.46 -30.52 8.64
C LEU A 315 16.42 -32.04 8.65
N ALA A 316 16.25 -32.63 9.83
CA ALA A 316 16.09 -34.06 9.99
C ALA A 316 14.78 -34.37 10.69
N LEU A 317 14.01 -35.29 10.13
CA LEU A 317 12.75 -35.77 10.68
C LEU A 317 12.77 -37.29 10.69
N ASP A 318 12.68 -37.88 11.87
CA ASP A 318 12.57 -39.33 12.04
C ASP A 318 11.09 -39.70 12.22
N VAL A 319 10.58 -40.58 11.35
CA VAL A 319 9.18 -41.06 11.39
C VAL A 319 9.19 -42.57 11.60
N VAL A 320 8.41 -43.04 12.57
CA VAL A 320 8.24 -44.47 12.83
C VAL A 320 6.95 -44.93 12.18
N ASP A 321 7.05 -45.88 11.24
CA ASP A 321 5.91 -46.52 10.59
C ASP A 321 6.09 -48.05 10.56
N ASP A 322 5.04 -48.80 10.89
CA ASP A 322 5.06 -50.27 11.00
C ASP A 322 6.24 -50.88 11.80
N GLY A 323 6.80 -50.12 12.75
CA GLY A 323 7.94 -50.53 13.58
C GLY A 323 9.32 -50.34 12.93
N GLU A 324 9.38 -49.78 11.72
CA GLU A 324 10.59 -49.32 11.06
C GLU A 324 10.70 -47.80 11.19
N THR A 325 11.91 -47.29 11.47
CA THR A 325 12.16 -45.84 11.51
C THR A 325 12.72 -45.40 10.17
N THR A 326 12.09 -44.41 9.55
CA THR A 326 12.58 -43.75 8.34
C THR A 326 13.03 -42.34 8.68
N ARG A 327 14.26 -42.01 8.30
CA ARG A 327 14.85 -40.68 8.49
C ARG A 327 14.79 -39.88 7.20
N TYR A 328 14.19 -38.71 7.28
CA TYR A 328 14.11 -37.72 6.21
C TYR A 328 15.07 -36.58 6.51
N GLU A 329 16.10 -36.44 5.67
CA GLU A 329 17.07 -35.35 5.79
C GLU A 329 16.96 -34.42 4.59
N TYR A 330 16.53 -33.19 4.83
CA TYR A 330 16.43 -32.16 3.81
C TYR A 330 17.56 -31.15 3.98
N GLN A 331 18.46 -31.11 3.01
CA GLN A 331 19.52 -30.11 2.96
C GLN A 331 19.09 -28.90 2.13
N PHE A 332 19.21 -27.72 2.71
CA PHE A 332 18.80 -26.45 2.11
C PHE A 332 19.82 -25.34 2.39
N GLY A 333 19.92 -24.38 1.46
CA GLY A 333 20.92 -23.32 1.52
C GLY A 333 21.21 -22.70 0.16
N TYR A 334 22.34 -22.03 0.03
CA TYR A 334 22.80 -21.43 -1.24
C TYR A 334 23.32 -22.46 -2.25
N GLY A 335 23.55 -23.70 -1.80
CA GLY A 335 23.97 -24.83 -2.63
C GLY A 335 22.82 -25.60 -3.28
N GLN A 336 23.08 -26.87 -3.63
CA GLN A 336 22.07 -27.78 -4.13
C GLN A 336 21.12 -28.17 -2.98
N GLN A 337 19.83 -28.15 -3.26
CA GLN A 337 18.80 -28.62 -2.33
C GLN A 337 18.45 -30.07 -2.68
N TYR A 338 18.46 -30.96 -1.69
CA TYR A 338 18.08 -32.34 -1.91
C TYR A 338 17.54 -32.97 -0.63
N LEU A 339 16.62 -33.91 -0.82
CA LEU A 339 16.05 -34.76 0.22
C LEU A 339 16.74 -36.12 0.16
N THR A 340 17.18 -36.60 1.32
CA THR A 340 17.69 -37.97 1.51
C THR A 340 16.70 -38.73 2.39
N VAL A 341 16.28 -39.92 1.93
CA VAL A 341 15.38 -40.81 2.66
C VAL A 341 16.15 -42.06 3.04
N THR A 342 16.27 -42.33 4.34
CA THR A 342 16.99 -43.49 4.88
C THR A 342 16.03 -44.39 5.65
N ARG A 343 15.76 -45.58 5.13
CA ARG A 343 14.91 -46.60 5.75
C ARG A 343 15.71 -47.46 6.72
N GLY A 344 15.05 -47.97 7.76
CA GLY A 344 15.68 -48.79 8.80
C GLY A 344 16.72 -48.02 9.62
N TRP A 345 16.49 -46.72 9.86
CA TRP A 345 17.38 -45.89 10.66
C TRP A 345 17.39 -46.35 12.11
N GLU A 346 18.55 -46.70 12.63
CA GLU A 346 18.78 -46.87 14.07
C GLU A 346 19.38 -45.57 14.59
N SER A 347 18.71 -44.91 15.55
CA SER A 347 19.27 -43.71 16.16
C SER A 347 20.53 -44.09 16.95
N ASP A 348 21.62 -43.34 16.73
CA ASP A 348 22.93 -43.55 17.38
C ASP A 348 22.93 -43.22 18.88
N ASP A 349 21.75 -43.03 19.49
CA ASP A 349 21.57 -42.70 20.91
C ASP A 349 21.76 -43.89 21.87
N ALA A 350 22.21 -45.04 21.35
CA ALA A 350 22.60 -46.21 22.17
C ALA A 350 24.06 -46.14 22.68
N ALA A 351 24.56 -44.94 23.01
CA ALA A 351 25.86 -44.74 23.65
C ALA A 351 25.77 -43.70 24.78
N GLY A 352 25.11 -44.06 25.88
CA GLY A 352 25.04 -43.23 27.09
C GLY A 352 24.45 -43.98 28.29
N GLU A 353 25.17 -44.99 28.78
CA GLU A 353 25.02 -45.54 30.14
C GLU A 353 25.74 -44.68 31.19
#